data_AF-U3AHM5-F1
#
_entry.id   AF-U3AHM5-F1
#
_cell.length_a   1.000
_cell.length_b   1.000
_cell.length_c   1.000
_cell.angle_alpha   90.00
_cell.angle_beta   90.00
_cell.angle_gamma   90.00
#
_symmetry.space_group_name_H-M   'P 1'
#
loop_
_entity.id
_entity.type
_entity.pdbx_description
1 polymer ?
#
loop_
_entity_poly.entity_id
_entity_poly.type
_entity_poly.pdbx_seq_one_letter_code
_entity_poly.pdbx_strand_id
1 'polypeptide(L)'
;MATKTQAAKTAKITHSHFERCAQDEADLVIRRIGAQAGVLKPLEQDWNANSNIFLRATGCSRDELKQRFARLDMAAQACNGAGCGSINMREIVELYEEELARAAAPQTGLAMLDQTVPDMSGAIAAKRCIG
;
A
#
# COMPACT_ATOMS: atom_id res chain seq x y z
N MET A 1 16.04 -17.98 -13.88
CA MET A 1 15.33 -16.69 -13.73
C MET A 1 13.85 -16.99 -13.71
N ALA A 2 13.19 -16.85 -12.55
CA ALA A 2 11.80 -17.25 -12.39
C ALA A 2 10.87 -16.25 -13.10
N THR A 3 10.31 -16.66 -14.24
CA THR A 3 9.19 -15.97 -14.88
C THR A 3 7.99 -16.10 -13.97
N LYS A 4 7.67 -15.01 -13.25
CA LYS A 4 6.47 -14.91 -12.43
C LYS A 4 5.27 -14.84 -13.39
N THR A 5 4.71 -16.01 -13.71
CA THR A 5 3.45 -16.16 -14.44
C THR A 5 2.34 -15.46 -13.66
N GLN A 6 2.11 -14.17 -13.94
CA GLN A 6 0.90 -13.49 -13.48
C GLN A 6 -0.24 -14.05 -14.31
N ALA A 7 -1.01 -14.95 -13.72
CA ALA A 7 -2.30 -15.38 -14.23
C ALA A 7 -3.13 -14.14 -14.55
N ALA A 8 -3.76 -14.11 -15.73
CA ALA A 8 -4.59 -13.02 -16.20
C ALA A 8 -5.82 -12.84 -15.30
N LYS A 9 -5.62 -12.18 -14.16
CA LYS A 9 -6.68 -11.66 -13.30
C LYS A 9 -7.35 -10.57 -14.12
N THR A 10 -8.65 -10.66 -14.35
CA THR A 10 -9.45 -9.62 -15.00
C THR A 10 -9.21 -8.31 -14.25
N ALA A 11 -8.30 -7.48 -14.77
CA ALA A 11 -7.69 -6.41 -14.01
C ALA A 11 -8.69 -5.27 -13.87
N LYS A 12 -9.15 -5.03 -12.65
CA LYS A 12 -10.03 -3.91 -12.35
C LYS A 12 -9.24 -2.63 -12.55
N ILE A 13 -9.75 -1.75 -13.40
CA ILE A 13 -9.20 -0.40 -13.63
C ILE A 13 -9.92 0.67 -12.80
N THR A 14 -10.87 0.27 -11.96
CA THR A 14 -11.68 1.13 -11.10
C THR A 14 -11.69 0.60 -9.67
N HIS A 15 -11.76 1.52 -8.70
CA HIS A 15 -11.84 1.19 -7.27
C HIS A 15 -12.91 2.06 -6.60
N SER A 16 -13.57 1.59 -5.55
CA SER A 16 -14.65 2.36 -4.89
C SER A 16 -14.16 3.58 -4.11
N HIS A 17 -12.86 3.65 -3.79
CA HIS A 17 -12.27 4.77 -3.06
C HIS A 17 -11.85 5.95 -3.94
N PHE A 18 -11.64 5.71 -5.24
CA PHE A 18 -11.19 6.75 -6.17
C PHE A 18 -11.63 6.44 -7.61
N GLU A 19 -11.89 7.50 -8.37
CA GLU A 19 -12.20 7.41 -9.80
C GLU A 19 -11.24 8.26 -10.64
N ARG A 20 -11.17 7.96 -11.94
CA ARG A 20 -10.37 8.77 -12.87
C ARG A 20 -11.21 9.95 -13.35
N CYS A 21 -10.71 11.16 -13.15
CA CYS A 21 -11.39 12.41 -13.51
C CYS A 21 -10.51 13.29 -14.41
N ALA A 22 -11.04 14.45 -14.80
CA ALA A 22 -10.26 15.52 -15.39
C ALA A 22 -9.39 16.22 -14.32
N GLN A 23 -8.39 17.01 -14.74
CA GLN A 23 -7.49 17.72 -13.83
C GLN A 23 -8.24 18.68 -12.88
N ASP A 24 -9.27 19.35 -13.37
CA ASP A 24 -10.04 20.35 -12.60
C ASP A 24 -10.74 19.75 -11.38
N GLU A 25 -11.15 18.49 -11.48
CA GLU A 25 -11.81 17.73 -10.42
C GLU A 25 -10.84 16.80 -9.67
N ALA A 26 -9.56 16.83 -9.99
CA ALA A 26 -8.59 15.88 -9.46
C ALA A 26 -8.17 16.27 -8.03
N ASP A 27 -8.20 15.28 -7.14
CA ASP A 27 -7.63 15.38 -5.80
C ASP A 27 -6.15 15.02 -5.75
N LEU A 28 -5.70 14.29 -6.78
CA LEU A 28 -4.40 13.66 -6.90
C LEU A 28 -3.93 13.57 -8.36
N VAL A 29 -2.61 13.76 -8.54
CA VAL A 29 -1.91 13.52 -9.80
C VAL A 29 -0.81 12.50 -9.59
N ILE A 30 -0.78 11.48 -10.45
CA ILE A 30 0.28 10.48 -10.50
C ILE A 30 0.95 10.54 -11.87
N ARG A 31 2.29 10.60 -11.88
CA ARG A 31 3.05 10.55 -13.13
C ARG A 31 2.97 9.14 -13.72
N ARG A 32 2.47 9.02 -14.95
CA ARG A 32 2.28 7.73 -15.64
C ARG A 32 3.57 7.24 -16.31
N ILE A 33 4.26 8.12 -17.04
CA ILE A 33 5.38 7.76 -17.93
C ILE A 33 6.59 8.66 -17.64
N GLY A 34 7.77 8.04 -17.74
CA GLY A 34 9.07 8.70 -17.75
C GLY A 34 9.92 8.32 -16.53
N ALA A 35 11.04 9.02 -16.34
CA ALA A 35 11.98 8.78 -15.25
C ALA A 35 11.37 8.95 -13.84
N GLN A 36 10.22 9.62 -13.73
CA GLN A 36 9.50 9.83 -12.47
C GLN A 36 8.13 9.16 -12.45
N ALA A 37 7.93 8.10 -13.24
CA ALA A 37 6.67 7.35 -13.21
C ALA A 37 6.40 6.77 -11.81
N GLY A 38 5.13 6.81 -11.38
CA GLY A 38 4.71 6.43 -10.03
C GLY A 38 4.83 7.54 -8.98
N VAL A 39 5.40 8.70 -9.31
CA VAL A 39 5.54 9.81 -8.35
C VAL A 39 4.27 10.66 -8.29
N LEU A 40 3.83 10.99 -7.07
CA LEU A 40 2.77 11.95 -6.81
C LEU A 40 3.25 13.37 -7.13
N LYS A 41 2.45 14.13 -7.90
CA LYS A 41 2.76 15.52 -8.27
C LYS A 41 1.77 16.49 -7.62
N PRO A 42 2.20 17.75 -7.39
CA PRO A 42 1.32 18.79 -6.88
C PRO A 42 0.24 19.14 -7.91
N LEU A 43 -0.99 19.37 -7.44
CA LEU A 43 -2.13 19.75 -8.29
C LEU A 43 -2.11 21.21 -8.77
N GLU A 44 -1.28 22.05 -8.16
CA GLU A 44 -1.18 23.48 -8.45
C GLU A 44 -0.53 23.77 -9.81
N GLN A 45 -0.09 22.73 -10.52
CA GLN A 45 0.53 22.81 -11.84
C GLN A 45 -0.36 22.16 -12.89
N ASP A 46 -0.34 22.72 -14.10
CA ASP A 46 -1.03 22.17 -15.24
C ASP A 46 -0.25 20.97 -15.80
N TRP A 47 -0.83 19.78 -15.70
CA TRP A 47 -0.19 18.53 -16.08
C TRP A 47 -0.84 17.95 -17.35
N ASN A 48 -0.01 17.45 -18.26
CA ASN A 48 -0.53 16.82 -19.46
C ASN A 48 -1.21 15.46 -19.13
N ALA A 49 -2.49 15.32 -19.50
CA ALA A 49 -3.29 14.10 -19.30
C ALA A 49 -2.72 12.85 -20.00
N ASN A 50 -1.87 13.03 -21.02
CA ASN A 50 -1.22 11.92 -21.70
C ASN A 50 -0.11 11.26 -20.87
N SER A 51 0.54 12.03 -19.99
CA SER A 51 1.68 11.58 -19.18
C SER A 51 1.34 11.45 -17.70
N ASN A 52 0.13 11.82 -17.29
CA ASN A 52 -0.30 11.85 -15.89
C ASN A 52 -1.70 11.23 -15.75
N ILE A 53 -1.95 10.66 -14.58
CA ILE A 53 -3.25 10.10 -14.19
C ILE A 53 -3.81 10.99 -13.09
N PHE A 54 -5.04 11.46 -13.30
CA PHE A 54 -5.80 12.29 -12.38
C PHE A 54 -6.83 11.43 -11.66
N LEU A 55 -6.82 11.49 -10.33
CA LEU A 55 -7.74 10.74 -9.50
C LEU A 55 -8.52 11.67 -8.58
N ARG A 56 -9.81 11.40 -8.43
CA ARG A 56 -10.69 12.05 -7.45
C ARG A 56 -11.05 11.05 -6.36
N ALA A 57 -11.08 11.49 -5.11
CA ALA A 57 -11.52 10.67 -4.00
C ALA A 57 -13.06 10.59 -3.99
N THR A 58 -13.60 9.37 -3.94
CA THR A 58 -15.06 9.14 -4.04
C THR A 58 -15.62 8.41 -2.83
N GLY A 59 -14.92 7.36 -2.38
CA GLY A 59 -15.27 6.56 -1.21
C GLY A 59 -14.41 6.83 0.02
N CYS A 60 -13.51 7.80 -0.03
CA CYS A 60 -12.65 8.19 1.09
C CYS A 60 -12.30 9.68 1.05
N SER A 61 -11.68 10.19 2.12
CA SER A 61 -11.21 11.58 2.15
C SER A 61 -9.97 11.77 1.28
N ARG A 62 -9.82 12.95 0.66
CA ARG A 62 -8.62 13.35 -0.11
C ARG A 62 -7.32 13.08 0.64
N ASP A 63 -7.27 13.42 1.92
CA ASP A 63 -6.07 13.26 2.74
C ASP A 63 -5.73 11.80 3.00
N GLU A 64 -6.74 10.98 3.30
CA GLU A 64 -6.54 9.53 3.44
C GLU A 64 -6.04 8.89 2.15
N LEU A 65 -6.63 9.27 1.01
CA LEU A 65 -6.21 8.77 -0.29
C LEU A 65 -4.74 9.15 -0.54
N LYS A 66 -4.36 10.41 -0.30
CA LYS A 66 -2.97 10.88 -0.40
C LYS A 66 -2.03 10.07 0.49
N GLN A 67 -2.38 9.87 1.75
CA GLN A 67 -1.53 9.16 2.72
C GLN A 67 -1.32 7.70 2.31
N ARG A 68 -2.36 7.02 1.83
CA ARG A 68 -2.26 5.65 1.33
C ARG A 68 -1.38 5.58 0.07
N PHE A 69 -1.62 6.47 -0.89
CA PHE A 69 -0.80 6.55 -2.10
C PHE A 69 0.65 6.94 -1.82
N ALA A 70 0.93 7.74 -0.79
CA ALA A 70 2.29 8.08 -0.38
C ALA A 70 3.04 6.88 0.24
N ARG A 71 2.31 5.88 0.76
CA ARG A 71 2.86 4.61 1.26
C ARG A 71 3.09 3.59 0.14
N LEU A 72 2.45 3.77 -1.01
CA LEU A 72 2.64 2.91 -2.16
C LEU A 72 3.96 3.26 -2.86
N ASP A 73 4.85 2.28 -2.96
CA ASP A 73 6.06 2.43 -3.77
C ASP A 73 5.76 2.15 -5.26
N MET A 74 5.01 3.07 -5.86
CA MET A 74 4.63 3.01 -7.28
C MET A 74 5.84 3.22 -8.20
N ALA A 75 6.88 3.91 -7.72
CA ALA A 75 8.11 4.15 -8.48
C ALA A 75 8.89 2.84 -8.70
N ALA A 76 9.00 1.98 -7.70
CA ALA A 76 9.60 0.66 -7.85
C ALA A 76 8.86 -0.21 -8.88
N GLN A 77 7.52 -0.14 -8.94
CA GLN A 77 6.78 -0.86 -9.97
C GLN A 77 6.95 -0.26 -11.37
N ALA A 78 6.93 1.07 -11.48
CA ALA A 78 7.07 1.71 -12.77
C ALA A 78 8.42 1.39 -13.43
N CYS A 79 9.50 1.24 -12.65
CA CYS A 79 10.85 0.93 -13.13
C CYS A 79 11.08 -0.54 -13.57
N ASN A 80 10.14 -1.45 -13.36
CA ASN A 80 10.29 -2.86 -13.77
C ASN A 80 10.16 -3.10 -15.30
N GLY A 81 9.79 -2.08 -16.08
CA GLY A 81 9.71 -2.15 -17.54
C GLY A 81 10.98 -1.64 -18.22
N ALA A 82 11.55 -2.43 -19.15
CA ALA A 82 12.74 -2.06 -19.92
C ALA A 82 12.52 -0.74 -20.68
N GLY A 83 13.29 0.31 -20.34
CA GLY A 83 13.54 1.46 -21.21
C GLY A 83 12.80 2.78 -20.93
N CYS A 84 11.74 2.78 -20.13
CA CYS A 84 11.18 4.02 -19.54
C CYS A 84 10.10 3.60 -18.56
N GLY A 85 10.20 4.07 -17.32
CA GLY A 85 9.23 3.70 -16.30
C GLY A 85 7.81 4.03 -16.75
N SER A 86 6.91 3.05 -16.65
CA SER A 86 5.50 3.27 -16.98
C SER A 86 4.62 2.52 -16.00
N ILE A 87 3.63 3.22 -15.45
CA ILE A 87 2.63 2.64 -14.57
C ILE A 87 1.25 2.84 -15.20
N ASN A 88 0.44 1.78 -15.22
CA ASN A 88 -0.92 1.84 -15.78
C ASN A 88 -1.94 1.83 -14.64
N MET A 89 -3.17 2.27 -14.94
CA MET A 89 -4.26 2.33 -13.95
C MET A 89 -4.50 0.99 -13.25
N ARG A 90 -4.36 -0.13 -13.97
CA ARG A 90 -4.46 -1.48 -13.40
C ARG A 90 -3.44 -1.71 -12.28
N GLU A 91 -2.18 -1.34 -12.51
CA GLU A 91 -1.08 -1.58 -11.55
C GLU A 91 -1.30 -0.71 -10.31
N ILE A 92 -1.83 0.50 -10.51
CA ILE A 92 -2.21 1.39 -9.40
C ILE A 92 -3.30 0.77 -8.54
N VAL A 93 -4.37 0.23 -9.16
CA VAL A 93 -5.46 -0.41 -8.44
C VAL A 93 -4.95 -1.67 -7.71
N GLU A 94 -4.14 -2.49 -8.35
CA GLU A 94 -3.56 -3.70 -7.74
C GLU A 94 -2.68 -3.36 -6.53
N LEU A 95 -1.76 -2.39 -6.66
CA LEU A 95 -0.93 -1.93 -5.55
C LEU A 95 -1.78 -1.37 -4.39
N TYR A 96 -2.84 -0.64 -4.72
CA TYR A 96 -3.75 -0.08 -3.73
C TYR A 96 -4.55 -1.17 -3.00
N GLU A 97 -5.05 -2.19 -3.72
CA GLU A 97 -5.71 -3.34 -3.09
C GLU A 97 -4.75 -4.17 -2.23
N GLU A 98 -3.49 -4.33 -2.65
CA GLU A 98 -2.46 -5.00 -1.85
C GLU A 98 -2.11 -4.24 -0.57
N GLU A 99 -2.06 -2.90 -0.62
CA GLU A 99 -1.89 -2.06 0.57
C GLU A 99 -3.10 -2.15 1.49
N LEU A 100 -4.32 -2.04 0.94
CA LEU A 100 -5.55 -2.24 1.70
C LEU A 100 -5.59 -3.59 2.40
N ALA A 101 -5.25 -4.67 1.69
CA ALA A 101 -5.20 -6.01 2.28
C ALA A 101 -4.13 -6.10 3.37
N ARG A 102 -2.99 -5.43 3.20
CA ARG A 102 -1.91 -5.36 4.20
C ARG A 102 -2.30 -4.53 5.43
N ALA A 103 -3.03 -3.44 5.25
CA ALA A 103 -3.53 -2.61 6.35
C ALA A 103 -4.70 -3.26 7.09
N ALA A 104 -5.55 -4.01 6.37
CA ALA A 104 -6.70 -4.73 6.93
C ALA A 104 -6.31 -6.07 7.57
N ALA A 105 -5.18 -6.67 7.19
CA ALA A 105 -4.58 -7.75 7.93
C ALA A 105 -3.93 -7.17 9.19
N PRO A 106 -4.54 -7.28 10.39
CA PRO A 106 -3.74 -7.17 11.59
C PRO A 106 -2.60 -8.17 11.45
N GLN A 107 -1.44 -7.83 11.97
CA GLN A 107 -0.32 -8.75 12.12
C GLN A 107 -0.70 -9.85 13.15
N THR A 108 -1.72 -10.66 12.85
CA THR A 108 -2.06 -11.88 13.55
C THR A 108 -1.12 -12.95 13.02
N GLY A 109 0.13 -12.87 13.45
CA GLY A 109 1.14 -13.76 12.89
C GLY A 109 2.52 -13.69 13.51
N LEU A 110 2.70 -13.16 14.73
CA LEU A 110 3.86 -13.52 15.58
C LEU A 110 3.68 -13.10 17.05
N ALA A 111 2.48 -13.26 17.62
CA ALA A 111 2.25 -13.08 19.05
C ALA A 111 1.40 -14.24 19.60
N MET A 112 1.79 -15.48 19.34
CA MET A 112 1.21 -16.67 19.97
C MET A 112 2.25 -17.80 20.07
N LEU A 113 3.30 -17.56 20.85
CA LEU A 113 4.03 -18.63 21.57
C LEU A 113 4.34 -18.11 22.98
N ASP A 114 3.35 -17.50 23.62
CA ASP A 114 3.32 -17.35 25.06
C ASP A 114 2.22 -18.28 25.60
N GLN A 115 2.60 -19.07 26.59
CA GLN A 115 1.79 -19.94 27.44
C GLN A 115 1.35 -21.31 26.88
N THR A 116 2.10 -22.34 27.32
CA THR A 116 1.50 -23.38 28.16
C THR A 116 2.33 -23.54 29.42
N VAL A 117 1.86 -22.95 30.52
CA VAL A 117 2.21 -23.44 31.86
C VAL A 117 1.41 -24.72 32.11
N PRO A 118 2.00 -25.69 32.82
CA PRO A 118 1.28 -26.16 34.00
C PRO A 118 2.14 -26.20 35.27
N ASP A 119 1.52 -25.63 36.30
CA ASP A 119 1.67 -25.88 37.73
C ASP A 119 2.27 -27.25 38.12
N MET A 120 3.31 -27.23 38.98
CA MET A 120 3.54 -28.25 40.00
C MET A 120 4.14 -27.63 41.26
N SER A 121 3.28 -27.42 42.25
CA SER A 121 3.42 -27.76 43.68
C SER A 121 4.82 -27.89 44.33
N GLY A 122 4.98 -27.19 45.47
CA GLY A 122 5.87 -27.58 46.59
C GLY A 122 6.71 -26.42 47.13
N ALA A 123 6.27 -25.65 48.14
CA ALA A 123 6.52 -25.90 49.58
C ALA A 123 8.05 -26.00 49.88
N ILE A 124 8.71 -25.16 50.67
CA ILE A 124 8.48 -24.80 52.07
C ILE A 124 9.53 -23.77 52.58
N ALA A 125 9.12 -23.06 53.65
CA ALA A 125 9.90 -22.70 54.84
C ALA A 125 10.92 -21.54 54.83
N ALA A 126 10.53 -20.53 55.59
CA ALA A 126 11.35 -19.48 56.18
C ALA A 126 12.49 -20.00 57.09
N LYS A 127 13.61 -19.28 57.08
CA LYS A 127 14.59 -19.20 58.18
C LYS A 127 15.35 -17.87 57.97
N ARG A 128 14.88 -16.76 58.55
CA ARG A 128 15.25 -16.17 59.85
C ARG A 128 16.68 -15.60 59.86
N CYS A 129 16.72 -14.33 60.29
CA CYS A 129 17.81 -13.38 60.54
C CYS A 129 19.14 -13.96 61.06
N ILE A 130 20.21 -13.21 60.80
CA ILE A 130 21.27 -12.68 61.71
C ILE A 130 22.36 -12.15 60.74
N GLY A 131 22.76 -10.88 60.77
CA GLY A 131 23.38 -10.20 61.91
C GLY A 131 24.89 -10.33 61.72
#